data_AF-A0A6C0JI82-F1
#
_entry.id   AF-A0A6C0JI82-F1
#
_cell.length_a   1.000
_cell.length_b   1.000
_cell.length_c   1.000
_cell.angle_alpha   90.00
_cell.angle_beta   90.00
_cell.angle_gamma   90.00
#
_symmetry.space_group_name_H-M   'P 1'
#
loop_
_entity.id
_entity.type
_entity.pdbx_description
1 polymer ?
#
loop_
_entity_poly.entity_id
_entity_poly.type
_entity_poly.pdbx_seq_one_letter_code
_entity_poly.pdbx_strand_id
1 'polypeptide(L)'
;MRFVEELCPPALLYLIFLVVQLGLDLGLGLWVTFAVKLVVGLFFVYLLNTFCGIGLSPVSWFIVAAPFVITALATAMSMQLNLDEVILIQNVPSRETFTSGAGTAVSIDTLPQNTSDPSLQAKTDSPYKRFTNSS
;
A
#
# COMPACT_ATOMS: atom_id res chain seq x y z
N MET A 1 -21.30 31.13 -17.29
CA MET A 1 -20.40 30.03 -16.86
C MET A 1 -19.76 29.46 -18.12
N ARG A 2 -18.58 29.94 -18.53
CA ARG A 2 -17.96 29.63 -19.85
C ARG A 2 -16.51 29.14 -19.81
N PHE A 3 -15.98 28.85 -18.61
CA PHE A 3 -14.59 28.42 -18.45
C PHE A 3 -14.36 26.91 -18.65
N VAL A 4 -15.44 26.15 -18.89
CA VAL A 4 -15.41 24.69 -19.18
C VAL A 4 -15.47 24.40 -20.68
N GLU A 5 -15.59 25.43 -21.52
CA GLU A 5 -15.62 25.30 -22.99
C GLU A 5 -14.21 25.32 -23.60
N GLU A 6 -13.18 25.73 -22.84
CA GLU A 6 -11.78 25.83 -23.29
C GLU A 6 -10.88 24.69 -22.75
N LEU A 7 -11.21 24.12 -21.58
CA LEU A 7 -10.54 22.94 -21.02
C LEU A 7 -11.54 21.81 -20.82
N CYS A 8 -11.27 20.65 -21.42
CA CYS A 8 -12.16 19.51 -21.34
C CYS A 8 -12.34 19.02 -19.89
N PRO A 9 -13.58 18.79 -19.41
CA PRO A 9 -13.85 18.26 -18.06
C PRO A 9 -13.00 17.04 -17.64
N PRO A 10 -12.75 16.04 -18.52
CA PRO A 10 -11.96 14.87 -18.13
C PRO A 10 -10.45 15.17 -17.99
N ALA A 11 -9.90 16.12 -18.74
CA ALA A 11 -8.48 16.48 -18.65
C ALA A 11 -8.17 17.16 -17.30
N LEU A 12 -9.07 18.03 -16.84
CA LEU A 12 -8.95 18.71 -15.54
C LEU A 12 -9.01 17.72 -14.37
N LEU A 13 -9.92 16.74 -14.41
CA LEU A 13 -9.96 15.71 -13.37
C LEU A 13 -8.69 14.84 -13.34
N TYR A 14 -8.17 14.46 -14.51
CA TYR A 14 -6.94 13.67 -14.56
C TYR A 14 -5.74 14.45 -13.99
N LEU A 15 -5.64 15.75 -14.29
CA LEU A 15 -4.60 16.62 -13.73
C LEU A 15 -4.67 16.64 -12.18
N ILE A 16 -5.85 16.87 -11.60
CA ILE A 16 -6.01 16.89 -10.14
C ILE A 16 -5.61 15.54 -9.53
N PHE A 17 -6.07 14.43 -10.12
CA PHE A 17 -5.70 13.09 -9.68
C PHE A 17 -4.18 12.83 -9.74
N LEU A 18 -3.53 13.28 -10.82
CA LEU A 18 -2.09 13.22 -10.98
C LEU A 18 -1.36 13.99 -9.88
N VAL A 19 -1.82 15.21 -9.55
CA VAL A 19 -1.23 16.01 -8.47
C VAL A 19 -1.35 15.30 -7.13
N VAL A 20 -2.51 14.71 -6.82
CA VAL A 20 -2.70 13.95 -5.57
C VAL A 20 -1.73 12.77 -5.51
N GLN A 21 -1.60 11.98 -6.59
CA GLN A 21 -0.67 10.86 -6.63
C GLN A 21 0.78 11.32 -6.47
N LEU A 22 1.20 12.33 -7.21
CA LEU A 22 2.55 12.88 -7.12
C LEU A 22 2.84 13.43 -5.72
N GLY A 23 1.86 14.06 -5.07
CA GLY A 23 1.97 14.49 -3.68
C GLY A 23 2.20 13.31 -2.72
N LEU A 24 1.52 12.18 -2.96
CA LEU A 24 1.72 10.96 -2.18
C LEU A 24 3.14 10.39 -2.40
N ASP A 25 3.60 10.29 -3.65
CA ASP A 25 4.95 9.80 -3.98
C ASP A 25 6.05 10.68 -3.36
N LEU A 26 5.87 12.01 -3.34
CA LEU A 26 6.78 12.94 -2.66
C LEU A 26 6.74 12.76 -1.13
N GLY A 27 5.57 12.50 -0.56
CA GLY A 27 5.41 12.27 0.88
C GLY A 27 6.14 11.01 1.39
N LEU A 28 6.23 9.97 0.57
CA LEU A 28 7.01 8.76 0.90
C LEU A 28 8.50 8.89 0.50
N GLY A 29 8.91 10.00 -0.15
CA GLY A 29 10.29 10.27 -0.56
C GLY A 29 10.77 9.47 -1.78
N LEU A 30 9.87 8.90 -2.59
CA LEU A 30 10.26 8.13 -3.77
C LEU A 30 10.41 9.03 -5.01
N TRP A 31 11.61 9.56 -5.20
CA TRP A 31 11.93 10.48 -6.31
C TRP A 31 11.85 9.85 -7.71
N VAL A 32 12.25 8.58 -7.85
CA VAL A 32 12.28 7.89 -9.15
C VAL A 32 10.85 7.61 -9.64
N THR A 33 9.98 7.08 -8.78
CA THR A 33 8.58 6.83 -9.14
C THR A 33 7.83 8.13 -9.41
N PHE A 34 8.11 9.20 -8.64
CA PHE A 34 7.57 10.52 -8.91
C PHE A 34 7.93 11.00 -10.32
N ALA A 35 9.20 10.94 -10.72
CA ALA A 35 9.64 11.39 -12.04
C ALA A 35 8.96 10.62 -13.18
N VAL A 36 8.87 9.28 -13.05
CA VAL A 36 8.22 8.43 -14.05
C VAL A 36 6.72 8.74 -14.15
N LYS A 37 6.02 8.83 -13.01
CA LYS A 37 4.58 9.16 -12.98
C LYS A 37 4.29 10.56 -13.51
N LEU A 38 5.18 11.52 -13.28
CA LEU A 38 5.06 12.86 -13.83
C LEU A 38 5.09 12.81 -15.36
N VAL A 39 6.10 12.15 -15.95
CA VAL A 39 6.24 12.06 -17.42
C VAL A 39 5.06 11.31 -18.05
N VAL A 40 4.73 10.12 -17.54
CA VAL A 40 3.61 9.31 -18.04
C VAL A 40 2.29 10.04 -17.86
N GLY A 41 2.13 10.72 -16.75
CA GLY A 41 0.93 11.45 -16.43
C GLY A 41 0.73 12.71 -17.28
N LEU A 42 1.79 13.48 -17.55
CA LEU A 42 1.74 14.58 -18.52
C LEU A 42 1.41 14.09 -19.93
N PHE A 43 1.94 12.94 -20.32
CA PHE A 43 1.61 12.29 -21.59
C PHE A 43 0.11 11.96 -21.67
N PHE A 44 -0.47 11.42 -20.59
CA PHE A 44 -1.91 11.19 -20.52
C PHE A 44 -2.71 12.48 -20.62
N VAL A 45 -2.38 13.53 -19.85
CA VAL A 45 -3.06 14.83 -19.94
C VAL A 45 -3.09 15.37 -21.37
N TYR A 46 -1.95 15.29 -22.07
CA TYR A 46 -1.85 15.70 -23.47
C TYR A 46 -2.74 14.87 -24.40
N LEU A 47 -2.77 13.54 -24.22
CA LEU A 47 -3.67 12.66 -24.95
C LEU A 47 -5.13 13.08 -24.74
N LEU A 48 -5.57 13.22 -23.49
CA LEU A 48 -6.96 13.59 -23.17
C LEU A 48 -7.35 14.95 -23.75
N ASN A 49 -6.43 15.92 -23.73
CA ASN A 49 -6.64 17.21 -24.36
C ASN A 49 -6.89 17.09 -25.87
N THR A 50 -6.15 16.20 -26.54
CA THR A 50 -6.29 15.94 -27.98
C THR A 50 -7.59 15.19 -28.32
N PHE A 51 -7.96 14.18 -27.53
CA PHE A 51 -9.22 13.44 -27.72
C PHE A 51 -10.46 14.33 -27.59
N CYS A 52 -10.39 15.36 -26.74
CA CYS A 52 -11.48 16.33 -26.59
C CYS A 52 -11.73 17.14 -27.87
N GLY A 53 -10.66 17.55 -28.57
CA GLY A 53 -10.77 18.31 -29.82
C GLY A 53 -11.45 17.55 -30.97
N ILE A 54 -11.59 16.23 -30.85
CA ILE A 54 -12.21 15.35 -31.85
C ILE A 54 -13.66 14.97 -31.45
N GLY A 55 -14.14 15.43 -30.28
CA GLY A 55 -15.52 15.20 -29.83
C GLY A 55 -15.80 13.81 -29.24
N LEU A 56 -14.78 13.01 -28.90
CA LEU A 56 -14.92 11.67 -28.32
C LEU A 56 -15.16 11.68 -26.80
N SER A 57 -16.19 12.41 -26.36
CA SER A 57 -16.54 12.55 -24.94
C SER A 57 -16.80 11.22 -24.20
N PRO A 58 -17.48 10.21 -24.79
CA PRO A 58 -17.76 8.94 -24.10
C PRO A 58 -16.51 8.10 -23.81
N VAL A 59 -15.54 8.09 -24.73
CA VAL A 59 -14.30 7.31 -24.59
C VAL A 59 -13.42 7.90 -23.48
N SER A 60 -13.39 9.23 -23.36
CA SER A 60 -12.61 9.90 -22.33
C SER A 60 -13.09 9.61 -20.91
N TRP A 61 -14.39 9.30 -20.73
CA TRP A 61 -14.92 8.94 -19.41
C TRP A 61 -14.40 7.56 -18.96
N PHE A 62 -14.35 6.58 -19.85
CA PHE A 62 -13.78 5.26 -19.53
C PHE A 62 -12.31 5.33 -19.12
N ILE A 63 -11.53 6.18 -19.80
CA ILE A 63 -10.12 6.44 -19.47
C ILE A 63 -9.96 7.07 -18.09
N VAL A 64 -10.83 8.02 -17.72
CA VAL A 64 -10.83 8.63 -16.38
C VAL A 64 -11.30 7.65 -15.30
N ALA A 65 -12.21 6.73 -15.63
CA ALA A 65 -12.71 5.74 -14.67
C ALA A 65 -11.66 4.68 -14.30
N ALA A 66 -10.79 4.30 -15.24
CA ALA A 66 -9.76 3.27 -15.02
C ALA A 66 -8.87 3.52 -13.78
N PRO A 67 -8.20 4.67 -13.62
CA PRO A 67 -7.36 4.90 -12.45
C PRO A 67 -8.16 4.91 -11.15
N PHE A 68 -9.38 5.47 -11.16
CA PHE A 68 -10.24 5.51 -9.96
C PHE A 68 -10.60 4.11 -9.49
N VAL A 69 -11.01 3.24 -10.41
CA VAL A 69 -11.33 1.83 -10.12
C VAL A 69 -10.11 1.09 -9.59
N ILE A 70 -8.94 1.24 -10.22
CA ILE A 70 -7.70 0.60 -9.77
C ILE A 70 -7.34 1.07 -8.36
N THR A 71 -7.42 2.37 -8.06
CA THR A 71 -7.14 2.89 -6.72
C THR A 71 -8.14 2.41 -5.67
N ALA A 72 -9.42 2.33 -6.02
CA ALA A 72 -10.45 1.84 -5.11
C ALA A 72 -10.22 0.36 -4.78
N LEU A 73 -9.89 -0.46 -5.78
CA LEU A 73 -9.56 -1.86 -5.60
C LEU A 73 -8.28 -2.02 -4.76
N ALA A 74 -7.22 -1.26 -5.05
CA ALA A 74 -5.98 -1.32 -4.29
C ALA A 74 -6.22 -1.00 -2.81
N THR A 75 -7.00 0.04 -2.51
CA THR A 75 -7.36 0.41 -1.12
C THR A 75 -8.20 -0.66 -0.45
N ALA A 76 -9.17 -1.27 -1.16
CA ALA A 76 -9.99 -2.35 -0.63
C ALA A 76 -9.14 -3.60 -0.28
N MET A 77 -8.21 -3.98 -1.17
CA MET A 77 -7.26 -5.06 -0.88
C MET A 77 -6.39 -4.71 0.32
N SER A 78 -5.97 -3.44 0.44
CA SER A 78 -5.14 -2.99 1.56
C SER A 78 -5.83 -3.12 2.91
N MET A 79 -7.14 -2.87 2.96
CA MET A 79 -7.93 -3.06 4.19
C MET A 79 -8.08 -4.55 4.51
N GLN A 80 -8.36 -5.39 3.51
CA GLN A 80 -8.55 -6.83 3.71
C GLN A 80 -7.28 -7.54 4.18
N LEU A 81 -6.12 -7.06 3.72
CA LEU A 81 -4.81 -7.64 4.03
C LEU A 81 -4.25 -7.17 5.40
N ASN A 82 -4.98 -6.34 6.17
CA ASN A 82 -4.50 -5.72 7.42
C ASN A 82 -3.07 -5.19 7.30
N LEU A 83 -2.79 -4.41 6.25
CA LEU A 83 -1.46 -3.83 6.06
C LEU A 83 -1.01 -2.98 7.24
N ASP A 84 -1.94 -2.46 8.05
CA ASP A 84 -1.64 -1.73 9.29
C ASP A 84 -0.82 -2.58 10.28
N GLU A 85 -1.15 -3.86 10.43
CA GLU A 85 -0.38 -4.78 11.27
C GLU A 85 1.01 -4.99 10.68
N VAL A 86 1.12 -5.26 9.38
CA VAL A 86 2.39 -5.49 8.66
C VAL A 86 3.35 -4.31 8.79
N ILE A 87 2.83 -3.07 8.71
CA ILE A 87 3.65 -1.86 8.86
C ILE A 87 4.15 -1.74 10.30
N LEU A 88 3.35 -2.11 11.31
CA LEU A 88 3.80 -2.14 12.70
C LEU A 88 4.87 -3.22 12.94
N ILE A 89 4.70 -4.44 12.42
CA ILE A 89 5.73 -5.50 12.60
C ILE A 89 7.04 -5.16 11.88
N GLN A 90 6.98 -4.48 10.74
CA GLN A 90 8.17 -4.11 9.98
C GLN A 90 8.89 -2.88 10.54
N ASN A 91 8.17 -2.01 11.27
CA ASN A 91 8.75 -0.86 11.98
C ASN A 91 9.13 -1.16 13.44
N VAL A 92 8.89 -2.36 13.96
CA VAL A 92 9.48 -2.84 15.23
C VAL A 92 10.91 -3.30 14.92
N PRO A 93 11.95 -2.59 15.37
CA PRO A 93 13.31 -3.14 15.29
C PRO A 93 13.34 -4.37 16.19
N SER A 94 13.40 -5.58 15.63
CA SER A 94 13.64 -6.82 16.37
C SER A 94 14.93 -6.68 17.18
N ARG A 95 14.80 -6.27 18.43
CA ARG A 95 15.84 -6.20 19.44
C ARG A 95 15.31 -6.76 20.75
N GLU A 96 14.76 -7.96 20.66
CA GLU A 96 14.54 -8.78 21.84
C GLU A 96 15.89 -9.39 22.26
N THR A 97 16.69 -8.61 23.01
CA THR A 97 17.79 -9.18 23.80
C THR A 97 17.21 -9.66 25.13
N PHE A 98 16.82 -10.92 25.18
CA PHE A 98 16.42 -11.55 26.44
C PHE A 98 17.67 -11.85 27.27
N THR A 99 18.01 -10.94 28.18
CA THR A 99 18.90 -11.25 29.30
C THR A 99 18.14 -12.20 30.23
N SER A 100 18.28 -13.50 29.97
CA SER A 100 17.92 -14.51 30.96
C SER A 100 18.90 -14.37 32.13
N GLY A 101 18.38 -14.43 33.36
CA GLY A 101 19.10 -14.20 34.62
C GLY A 101 20.18 -15.24 34.98
N ALA A 102 21.02 -15.58 34.01
CA ALA A 102 22.20 -16.41 34.14
C ALA A 102 23.26 -15.97 33.11
N GLY A 103 23.68 -14.69 33.16
CA GLY A 103 24.97 -14.19 32.66
C GLY A 103 25.46 -14.59 31.26
N THR A 104 24.58 -15.05 30.36
CA THR A 104 24.96 -15.52 29.02
C THR A 104 24.07 -14.82 28.01
N ALA A 105 24.65 -13.88 27.27
CA ALA A 105 23.98 -13.22 26.15
C ALA A 105 23.73 -14.27 25.05
N VAL A 106 22.46 -14.61 24.82
CA VAL A 106 22.06 -15.48 23.73
C VAL A 106 21.67 -14.59 22.55
N SER A 107 22.57 -14.48 21.57
CA SER A 107 22.29 -13.86 20.28
C SER A 107 21.47 -14.80 19.41
N ILE A 108 20.24 -14.38 19.06
CA ILE A 108 19.36 -15.08 18.12
C ILE A 108 19.82 -14.74 16.69
N ASP A 109 21.09 -14.98 16.35
CA ASP A 109 21.63 -14.88 14.98
C ASP A 109 21.99 -16.28 14.43
N THR A 110 21.66 -17.33 15.17
CA THR A 110 21.93 -18.72 14.76
C THR A 110 20.79 -19.64 15.19
N LEU A 111 19.59 -19.37 14.69
CA LEU A 111 18.60 -20.44 14.57
C LEU A 111 18.51 -20.81 13.08
N PRO A 112 18.91 -22.03 12.67
CA PRO A 112 18.54 -22.51 11.34
C PRO A 112 17.02 -22.62 11.31
N GLN A 113 16.41 -21.89 10.39
CA GLN A 113 14.99 -21.95 10.09
C GLN A 113 14.67 -23.28 9.39
N ASN A 114 14.78 -24.40 10.12
CA ASN A 114 14.33 -25.69 9.64
C ASN A 114 13.59 -26.44 10.74
N THR A 115 12.35 -26.04 10.99
CA THR A 115 11.39 -26.89 11.70
C THR A 115 10.54 -27.63 10.66
N SER A 116 11.17 -28.53 9.91
CA SER A 116 10.49 -29.62 9.21
C SER A 116 10.88 -30.95 9.87
N ASP A 117 10.58 -31.08 11.17
CA ASP A 117 10.78 -32.33 11.91
C ASP A 117 9.53 -32.62 12.79
N PRO A 118 8.68 -33.61 12.43
CA PRO A 118 7.39 -33.87 13.08
C PRO A 118 7.50 -34.57 14.46
N SER A 119 8.70 -34.65 15.05
CA SER A 119 8.97 -35.43 16.27
C SER A 119 9.01 -34.61 17.57
N LEU A 120 8.90 -33.28 17.51
CA LEU A 120 8.91 -32.40 18.69
C LEU A 120 7.55 -31.77 19.07
N GLN A 121 6.43 -32.24 18.51
CA GLN A 121 5.07 -31.86 18.96
C GLN A 121 4.59 -32.63 20.20
N ALA A 122 5.50 -33.05 21.08
CA ALA A 122 5.18 -33.80 22.30
C ALA A 122 5.58 -33.05 23.58
N LYS A 123 5.45 -31.72 23.63
CA LYS A 123 5.53 -30.96 24.90
C LYS A 123 5.02 -29.51 24.81
N THR A 124 3.93 -29.25 24.10
CA THR A 124 3.21 -27.96 24.22
C THR A 124 1.94 -28.17 25.03
N ASP A 125 2.11 -28.32 26.35
CA ASP A 125 0.98 -28.15 27.28
C ASP A 125 0.62 -26.66 27.34
N SER A 126 -0.56 -26.40 26.79
CA SER A 126 -1.29 -25.14 26.75
C SER A 126 -1.50 -24.53 28.15
N PRO A 127 -1.28 -23.20 28.34
CA PRO A 127 -1.81 -22.46 29.46
C PRO A 127 -2.91 -21.48 28.99
N TYR A 128 -3.86 -21.91 28.14
CA TYR A 128 -5.07 -21.12 27.87
C TYR A 128 -6.33 -21.87 28.30
N LYS A 129 -6.49 -22.05 29.62
CA LYS A 129 -7.79 -22.29 30.27
C LYS A 129 -7.72 -21.89 31.74
N ARG A 130 -7.93 -20.60 32.05
CA ARG A 130 -8.38 -20.20 33.38
C ARG A 130 -8.98 -18.80 33.42
N PHE A 131 -10.08 -18.54 32.69
CA PHE A 131 -10.91 -17.34 32.94
C PHE A 131 -12.37 -17.50 32.47
N THR A 132 -13.01 -18.64 32.74
CA THR A 132 -14.48 -18.76 32.59
C THR A 132 -15.07 -19.71 33.64
N ASN A 133 -14.88 -19.42 34.92
CA ASN A 133 -15.87 -19.75 35.96
C ASN A 133 -15.44 -19.16 37.30
N SER A 134 -16.12 -18.13 37.78
CA SER A 134 -16.46 -18.01 39.20
C SER A 134 -17.58 -16.98 39.39
N SER A 135 -18.71 -17.53 39.82
CA SER A 135 -19.79 -16.92 40.63
C SER A 135 -20.78 -15.97 39.97
#